data_AF-G3MP36-F1
#
_entry.id   AF-G3MP36-F1
#
_cell.length_a   1.000
_cell.length_b   1.000
_cell.length_c   1.000
_cell.angle_alpha   90.00
_cell.angle_beta   90.00
_cell.angle_gamma   90.00
#
_symmetry.space_group_name_H-M   'P 1'
#
loop_
_entity.id
_entity.type
_entity.pdbx_description
1 polymer ?
#
loop_
_entity_poly.entity_id
_entity_poly.type
_entity_poly.pdbx_seq_one_letter_code
_entity_poly.pdbx_strand_id
1 'polypeptide(L)'
;MGIGDHPPRNGFESFINGIYAMFDVPVTWVRENIVVPNRAEYNWYHRKYRRVPTIDECYTDDMMCKFEANEQYKRDMKVDSKIVNLLSRRRDDCMTYEMGNEEKCQHIIDQYKQAELNWFIKYGDITPHQTVVAAFMKQKHRLIAERRRALKAQQIAELE
;
A
#
# COMPACT_ATOMS: atom_id res chain seq x y z
N MET A 1 14.50 -21.33 -6.12
CA MET A 1 15.07 -22.67 -6.38
C MET A 1 16.51 -22.43 -6.75
N GLY A 2 17.44 -22.95 -5.94
CA GLY A 2 18.86 -22.85 -6.21
C GLY A 2 19.29 -23.87 -7.28
N ILE A 3 20.40 -23.60 -7.95
CA ILE A 3 21.02 -24.54 -8.89
C ILE A 3 21.47 -25.76 -8.07
N GLY A 4 21.01 -26.96 -8.43
CA GLY A 4 21.40 -28.23 -7.78
C GLY A 4 20.40 -28.82 -6.79
N ASP A 5 19.25 -28.18 -6.55
CA ASP A 5 18.19 -28.73 -5.66
C ASP A 5 17.57 -30.04 -6.23
N HIS A 6 17.74 -30.31 -7.53
CA HIS A 6 17.28 -31.52 -8.20
C HIS A 6 18.27 -31.92 -9.31
N PRO A 7 18.49 -33.24 -9.53
CA PRO A 7 19.30 -33.71 -10.65
C PRO A 7 18.63 -33.34 -11.99
N PRO A 8 19.40 -32.92 -13.01
CA PRO A 8 18.83 -32.54 -14.30
C PRO A 8 18.14 -33.74 -14.94
N ARG A 9 16.89 -33.57 -15.36
CA ARG A 9 16.08 -34.63 -15.95
C ARG A 9 16.51 -34.93 -17.38
N ASN A 10 16.94 -33.90 -18.13
CA ASN A 10 17.27 -33.95 -19.55
C ASN A 10 18.60 -33.22 -19.87
N GLY A 11 19.21 -33.51 -21.03
CA GLY A 11 20.46 -32.87 -21.48
C GLY A 11 20.38 -31.34 -21.68
N PHE A 12 19.20 -30.84 -22.10
CA PHE A 12 18.96 -29.39 -22.23
C PHE A 12 18.99 -28.67 -20.87
N GLU A 13 18.41 -29.29 -19.83
CA GLU A 13 18.41 -28.76 -18.46
C GLU A 13 19.83 -28.71 -17.90
N SER A 14 20.64 -29.74 -18.17
CA SER A 14 22.06 -29.76 -17.80
C SER A 14 22.85 -28.60 -18.44
N PHE A 15 22.59 -28.30 -19.72
CA PHE A 15 23.22 -27.18 -20.41
C PHE A 15 22.82 -25.82 -19.81
N ILE A 16 21.53 -25.61 -19.59
CA ILE A 16 21.01 -24.36 -18.99
C ILE A 16 21.55 -24.18 -17.57
N ASN A 17 21.60 -25.24 -16.76
CA ASN A 17 22.19 -25.22 -15.44
C ASN A 17 23.69 -24.85 -15.49
N GLY A 18 24.43 -25.32 -16.50
CA GLY A 18 25.82 -24.93 -16.73
C GLY A 18 25.99 -23.44 -17.02
N ILE A 19 25.11 -22.85 -17.84
CA ILE A 19 25.12 -21.40 -18.11
C ILE A 19 24.79 -20.61 -16.84
N TYR A 20 23.76 -21.01 -16.10
CA TYR A 20 23.41 -20.33 -14.85
C TYR A 20 24.56 -20.41 -13.83
N ALA A 21 25.20 -21.57 -13.70
CA ALA A 21 26.33 -21.77 -12.77
C ALA A 21 27.54 -20.89 -13.14
N MET A 22 27.78 -20.65 -14.43
CA MET A 22 28.85 -19.75 -14.89
C MET A 22 28.73 -18.33 -14.31
N PHE A 23 27.51 -17.86 -14.04
CA PHE A 23 27.26 -16.53 -13.47
C PHE A 23 26.97 -16.54 -11.97
N ASP A 24 26.24 -17.54 -11.46
CA ASP A 24 25.86 -17.59 -10.05
C ASP A 24 27.04 -17.87 -9.12
N VAL A 25 27.95 -18.77 -9.53
CA VAL A 25 29.16 -19.12 -8.75
C VAL A 25 30.06 -17.90 -8.49
N PRO A 26 30.44 -17.07 -9.49
CA PRO A 26 31.23 -15.88 -9.21
C PRO A 26 30.46 -14.83 -8.40
N VAL A 27 29.14 -14.69 -8.60
CA VAL A 27 28.31 -13.73 -7.82
C VAL A 27 28.22 -14.13 -6.35
N THR A 28 27.99 -15.41 -6.06
CA THR A 28 27.98 -15.95 -4.70
C THR A 28 29.36 -15.81 -4.05
N TRP A 29 30.44 -16.11 -4.78
CA TRP A 29 31.81 -15.89 -4.30
C TRP A 29 32.07 -14.43 -3.92
N VAL A 30 31.66 -13.45 -4.75
CA VAL A 30 31.79 -12.02 -4.44
C VAL A 30 30.97 -11.64 -3.21
N ARG A 31 29.73 -12.14 -3.10
CA ARG A 31 28.87 -11.88 -1.95
C ARG A 31 29.53 -12.34 -0.66
N GLU A 32 30.05 -13.56 -0.63
CA GLU A 32 30.62 -14.18 0.56
C GLU A 32 31.99 -13.60 0.92
N ASN A 33 32.86 -13.38 -0.06
CA ASN A 33 34.25 -12.99 0.21
C ASN A 33 34.46 -11.47 0.28
N ILE A 34 33.58 -10.67 -0.33
CA ILE A 34 33.75 -9.21 -0.40
C ILE A 34 32.62 -8.50 0.35
N VAL A 35 31.35 -8.81 0.03
CA VAL A 35 30.21 -8.02 0.52
C VAL A 35 29.90 -8.32 2.00
N VAL A 36 29.80 -9.59 2.37
CA VAL A 36 29.48 -10.01 3.74
C VAL A 36 30.53 -9.53 4.76
N PRO A 37 31.84 -9.78 4.58
CA PRO A 37 32.85 -9.34 5.56
C PRO A 37 33.01 -7.82 5.61
N ASN A 38 32.75 -7.10 4.52
CA ASN A 38 32.82 -5.63 4.50
C ASN A 38 31.53 -4.94 4.98
N ARG A 39 30.46 -5.70 5.28
CA ARG A 39 29.20 -5.15 5.77
C ARG A 39 29.30 -4.90 7.27
N ALA A 40 29.44 -3.64 7.66
CA ALA A 40 29.26 -3.26 9.06
C ALA A 40 27.82 -3.56 9.50
N GLU A 41 27.65 -4.41 10.52
CA GLU A 41 26.35 -4.60 11.16
C GLU A 41 26.04 -3.36 12.02
N TYR A 42 25.02 -2.61 11.64
CA TYR A 42 24.50 -1.51 12.45
C TYR A 42 23.00 -1.69 12.66
N ASN A 43 22.56 -1.39 13.88
CA ASN A 43 21.15 -1.47 14.24
C ASN A 43 20.43 -0.23 13.74
N TRP A 44 19.35 -0.42 12.98
CA TRP A 44 18.42 0.63 12.60
C TRP A 44 17.03 0.27 13.10
N TYR A 45 16.28 1.26 13.60
CA TYR A 45 14.97 1.06 14.19
C TYR A 45 13.89 1.77 13.38
N HIS A 46 12.72 1.15 13.31
CA HIS A 46 11.55 1.79 12.75
C HIS A 46 11.07 2.92 13.68
N ARG A 47 11.03 4.14 13.16
CA ARG A 47 10.54 5.30 13.91
C ARG A 47 9.06 5.14 14.22
N LYS A 48 8.70 5.23 15.50
CA LYS A 48 7.32 5.22 15.98
C LYS A 48 6.86 6.64 16.29
N TYR A 49 5.80 7.10 15.62
CA TYR A 49 5.16 8.38 15.92
C TYR A 49 3.98 8.14 16.86
N ARG A 50 3.90 8.90 17.94
CA ARG A 50 2.68 8.92 18.78
C ARG A 50 1.55 9.62 18.03
N ARG A 51 0.31 9.29 18.36
CA ARG A 51 -0.86 9.99 17.84
C ARG A 51 -0.98 11.36 18.50
N VAL A 52 -1.40 12.33 17.70
CA VAL A 52 -1.74 13.72 18.05
C VAL A 52 -3.26 13.85 17.97
N PRO A 53 -3.89 14.77 18.73
CA PRO A 53 -5.30 15.12 18.53
C PRO A 53 -5.62 15.42 17.06
N THR A 54 -6.82 15.02 16.64
CA THR A 54 -7.31 15.24 15.28
C THR A 54 -7.89 16.64 15.11
N ILE A 55 -8.15 17.05 13.86
CA ILE A 55 -8.55 18.42 13.54
C ILE A 55 -9.91 18.85 14.13
N ASP A 56 -10.75 17.89 14.48
CA ASP A 56 -12.06 18.08 15.10
C ASP A 56 -12.00 18.46 16.58
N GLU A 57 -10.96 18.02 17.29
CA GLU A 57 -10.72 18.36 18.70
C GLU A 57 -10.02 19.71 18.85
N CYS A 58 -9.44 20.21 17.75
CA CYS A 58 -8.62 21.40 17.72
C CYS A 58 -9.44 22.69 17.71
N TYR A 59 -9.00 23.71 18.46
CA TYR A 59 -9.60 25.04 18.39
C TYR A 59 -9.30 25.75 17.06
N THR A 60 -10.11 26.76 16.73
CA THR A 60 -9.99 27.49 15.46
C THR A 60 -8.84 28.49 15.44
N ASP A 61 -8.35 28.92 16.58
CA ASP A 61 -7.25 29.87 16.77
C ASP A 61 -5.91 29.18 17.07
N ASP A 62 -5.92 27.94 17.56
CA ASP A 62 -4.70 27.17 17.83
C ASP A 62 -4.03 26.67 16.54
N MET A 63 -3.01 27.40 16.09
CA MET A 63 -2.24 27.06 14.90
C MET A 63 -1.28 25.89 15.12
N MET A 64 -0.83 25.64 16.35
CA MET A 64 0.14 24.58 16.64
C MET A 64 -0.54 23.21 16.59
N CYS A 65 -1.68 23.08 17.24
CA CYS A 65 -2.50 21.88 17.18
C CYS A 65 -2.90 21.54 15.73
N LYS A 66 -3.32 22.55 14.93
CA LYS A 66 -3.61 22.36 13.50
C LYS A 66 -2.40 21.90 12.70
N PHE A 67 -1.21 22.45 13.00
CA PHE A 67 0.02 22.07 12.33
C PHE A 67 0.38 20.60 12.60
N GLU A 68 0.35 20.18 13.87
CA GLU A 68 0.65 18.80 14.25
C GLU A 68 -0.35 17.80 13.66
N ALA A 69 -1.65 18.13 13.70
CA ALA A 69 -2.71 17.34 13.08
C ALA A 69 -2.52 17.22 11.56
N ASN A 70 -2.11 18.30 10.89
CA ASN A 70 -1.83 18.31 9.47
C ASN A 70 -0.61 17.45 9.10
N GLU A 71 0.44 17.49 9.93
CA GLU A 71 1.61 16.63 9.73
C GLU A 71 1.30 15.15 9.97
N GLN A 72 0.45 14.83 10.96
CA GLN A 72 -0.06 13.47 11.11
C GLN A 72 -0.86 13.03 9.89
N TYR A 73 -1.79 13.87 9.40
CA TYR A 73 -2.58 13.60 8.20
C TYR A 73 -1.70 13.31 6.97
N LYS A 74 -0.66 14.10 6.72
CA LYS A 74 0.28 13.86 5.61
C LYS A 74 1.04 12.54 5.74
N ARG A 75 1.40 12.14 6.97
CA ARG A 75 2.06 10.85 7.22
C ARG A 75 1.09 9.71 6.96
N ASP A 76 -0.13 9.79 7.48
CA ASP A 76 -1.17 8.78 7.27
C ASP A 76 -1.51 8.66 5.77
N MET A 77 -1.57 9.77 5.03
CA MET A 77 -1.76 9.76 3.58
C MET A 77 -0.65 8.99 2.85
N LYS A 78 0.62 9.22 3.22
CA LYS A 78 1.75 8.47 2.65
C LYS A 78 1.67 6.98 2.97
N VAL A 79 1.27 6.63 4.19
CA VAL A 79 1.08 5.23 4.60
C VAL A 79 -0.04 4.58 3.78
N ASP A 80 -1.21 5.22 3.69
CA ASP A 80 -2.36 4.73 2.92
C ASP A 80 -2.02 4.55 1.43
N SER A 81 -1.28 5.51 0.83
CA SER A 81 -0.79 5.35 -0.55
C SER A 81 0.17 4.16 -0.70
N LYS A 82 1.00 3.84 0.30
CA LYS A 82 1.86 2.64 0.26
C LYS A 82 1.06 1.35 0.44
N ILE A 83 -0.03 1.37 1.21
CA ILE A 83 -0.95 0.23 1.33
C ILE A 83 -1.59 -0.09 -0.03
N VAL A 84 -2.12 0.92 -0.73
CA VAL A 84 -2.72 0.72 -2.06
C VAL A 84 -1.67 0.20 -3.06
N ASN A 85 -0.46 0.77 -3.06
CA ASN A 85 0.62 0.29 -3.92
C ASN A 85 1.02 -1.17 -3.63
N LEU A 86 1.03 -1.57 -2.35
CA LEU A 86 1.32 -2.95 -1.97
C LEU A 86 0.24 -3.90 -2.50
N LEU A 87 -1.04 -3.53 -2.38
CA LEU A 87 -2.15 -4.33 -2.90
C LEU A 87 -2.12 -4.40 -4.44
N SER A 88 -1.74 -3.32 -5.12
CA SER A 88 -1.53 -3.33 -6.57
C SER A 88 -0.47 -4.35 -6.98
N ARG A 89 0.68 -4.36 -6.29
CA ARG A 89 1.75 -5.34 -6.57
C ARG A 89 1.27 -6.77 -6.37
N ARG A 90 0.53 -7.04 -5.29
CA ARG A 90 -0.04 -8.38 -5.04
C ARG A 90 -0.99 -8.82 -6.14
N ARG A 91 -1.82 -7.90 -6.65
CA ARG A 91 -2.67 -8.17 -7.82
C ARG A 91 -1.82 -8.54 -9.03
N ASP A 92 -0.81 -7.72 -9.34
CA ASP A 92 0.05 -7.91 -10.53
C ASP A 92 0.86 -9.20 -10.45
N ASP A 93 1.39 -9.54 -9.26
CA ASP A 93 2.09 -10.79 -8.97
C ASP A 93 1.17 -12.00 -9.17
N CYS A 94 -0.08 -11.93 -8.71
CA CYS A 94 -1.07 -13.00 -8.89
C CYS A 94 -1.40 -13.21 -10.38
N MET A 95 -1.66 -12.13 -11.10
CA MET A 95 -1.97 -12.18 -12.54
C MET A 95 -0.79 -12.74 -13.34
N THR A 96 0.44 -12.37 -12.98
CA THR A 96 1.64 -12.88 -13.62
C THR A 96 1.90 -14.34 -13.29
N TYR A 97 1.58 -14.79 -12.07
CA TYR A 97 1.77 -16.19 -11.66
C TYR A 97 0.75 -17.14 -12.30
N GLU A 98 -0.52 -16.73 -12.40
CA GLU A 98 -1.59 -17.60 -12.89
C GLU A 98 -1.79 -17.56 -14.43
N MET A 99 -1.25 -16.55 -15.14
CA MET A 99 -1.19 -16.33 -16.62
C MET A 99 -2.41 -16.74 -17.49
N GLY A 100 -3.55 -17.10 -16.90
CA GLY A 100 -4.70 -17.67 -17.61
C GLY A 100 -5.92 -17.99 -16.73
N ASN A 101 -5.79 -18.03 -15.39
CA ASN A 101 -6.92 -18.25 -14.48
C ASN A 101 -7.20 -17.00 -13.62
N GLU A 102 -7.91 -16.01 -14.17
CA GLU A 102 -8.21 -14.75 -13.47
C GLU A 102 -9.10 -14.96 -12.22
N GLU A 103 -9.98 -15.97 -12.24
CA GLU A 103 -10.90 -16.28 -11.14
C GLU A 103 -10.19 -16.52 -9.81
N LYS A 104 -9.00 -17.12 -9.83
CA LYS A 104 -8.20 -17.36 -8.61
C LYS A 104 -7.73 -16.04 -7.97
N CYS A 105 -7.45 -15.03 -8.80
CA CYS A 105 -6.97 -13.72 -8.35
C CYS A 105 -8.11 -12.76 -7.96
N GLN A 106 -9.37 -13.14 -8.16
CA GLN A 106 -10.54 -12.28 -7.92
C GLN A 106 -10.56 -11.67 -6.52
N HIS A 107 -10.27 -12.45 -5.49
CA HIS A 107 -10.25 -11.97 -4.10
C HIS A 107 -9.22 -10.86 -3.86
N ILE A 108 -8.04 -10.93 -4.51
CA ILE A 108 -6.98 -9.92 -4.41
C ILE A 108 -7.38 -8.66 -5.19
N ILE A 109 -7.98 -8.86 -6.36
CA ILE A 109 -8.50 -7.77 -7.19
C ILE A 109 -9.56 -6.98 -6.42
N ASP A 110 -10.47 -7.67 -5.74
CA ASP A 110 -11.53 -7.03 -4.95
C ASP A 110 -10.97 -6.28 -3.74
N GLN A 111 -9.98 -6.85 -3.04
CA GLN A 111 -9.26 -6.15 -1.96
C GLN A 111 -8.56 -4.88 -2.47
N TYR A 112 -7.90 -4.95 -3.63
CA TYR A 112 -7.27 -3.79 -4.27
C TYR A 112 -8.30 -2.72 -4.62
N LYS A 113 -9.40 -3.09 -5.30
CA LYS A 113 -10.47 -2.16 -5.70
C LYS A 113 -11.11 -1.48 -4.48
N GLN A 114 -11.39 -2.23 -3.42
CA GLN A 114 -11.93 -1.67 -2.18
C GLN A 114 -10.95 -0.67 -1.54
N ALA A 115 -9.65 -1.02 -1.49
CA ALA A 115 -8.63 -0.12 -0.94
C ALA A 115 -8.43 1.15 -1.80
N GLU A 116 -8.43 1.02 -3.12
CA GLU A 116 -8.35 2.12 -4.07
C GLU A 116 -9.55 3.06 -3.92
N LEU A 117 -10.76 2.51 -3.87
CA LEU A 117 -11.98 3.29 -3.63
C LEU A 117 -11.93 4.02 -2.29
N ASN A 118 -11.54 3.35 -1.20
CA ASN A 118 -11.42 3.96 0.12
C ASN A 118 -10.37 5.08 0.15
N TRP A 119 -9.24 4.87 -0.54
CA TRP A 119 -8.19 5.87 -0.68
C TRP A 119 -8.69 7.09 -1.46
N PHE A 120 -9.38 6.89 -2.60
CA PHE A 120 -9.94 7.97 -3.41
C PHE A 120 -11.04 8.73 -2.67
N ILE A 121 -11.90 8.04 -1.93
CA ILE A 121 -12.93 8.66 -1.09
C ILE A 121 -12.27 9.61 -0.07
N LYS A 122 -11.13 9.23 0.52
CA LYS A 122 -10.44 10.04 1.54
C LYS A 122 -9.60 11.19 0.94
N TYR A 123 -8.86 10.94 -0.14
CA TYR A 123 -7.83 11.86 -0.66
C TYR A 123 -8.08 12.39 -2.08
N GLY A 124 -9.01 11.79 -2.84
CA GLY A 124 -9.34 12.21 -4.20
C GLY A 124 -10.04 13.57 -4.25
N ASP A 125 -9.96 14.26 -5.39
CA ASP A 125 -10.63 15.56 -5.66
C ASP A 125 -10.36 16.69 -4.65
N ILE A 126 -9.33 16.57 -3.81
CA ILE A 126 -8.88 17.66 -2.95
C ILE A 126 -7.73 18.40 -3.68
N THR A 127 -7.73 19.73 -3.58
CA THR A 127 -6.72 20.63 -4.15
C THR A 127 -5.28 20.14 -3.93
N PRO A 128 -4.33 20.37 -4.86
CA PRO A 128 -2.93 19.94 -4.72
C PRO A 128 -2.27 20.30 -3.38
N HIS A 129 -2.66 21.43 -2.78
CA HIS A 129 -2.28 21.79 -1.41
C HIS A 129 -3.22 21.14 -0.39
N GLN A 130 -3.16 19.80 -0.28
CA GLN A 130 -4.03 19.06 0.63
C GLN A 130 -3.72 19.38 2.09
N THR A 131 -4.74 19.87 2.78
CA THR A 131 -4.72 20.13 4.22
C THR A 131 -5.72 19.23 4.92
N VAL A 132 -5.44 18.92 6.18
CA VAL A 132 -6.35 18.14 7.04
C VAL A 132 -7.74 18.81 7.15
N VAL A 133 -7.80 20.15 7.09
CA VAL A 133 -9.05 20.92 7.10
C VAL A 133 -9.89 20.65 5.86
N ALA A 134 -9.28 20.63 4.67
CA ALA A 134 -10.01 20.33 3.44
C ALA A 134 -10.55 18.89 3.42
N ALA A 135 -9.74 17.93 3.88
CA ALA A 135 -10.17 16.54 4.03
C ALA A 135 -11.34 16.40 5.03
N PHE A 136 -11.28 17.12 6.15
CA PHE A 136 -12.36 17.14 7.13
C PHE A 136 -13.64 17.77 6.57
N MET A 137 -13.54 18.84 5.80
CA MET A 137 -14.71 19.42 5.12
C MET A 137 -15.29 18.44 4.09
N LYS A 138 -14.47 17.75 3.30
CA LYS A 138 -14.93 16.68 2.39
C LYS A 138 -15.70 15.60 3.15
N GLN A 139 -15.16 15.13 4.28
CA GLN A 139 -15.83 14.16 5.15
C GLN A 139 -17.19 14.65 5.64
N LYS A 140 -17.28 15.91 6.09
CA LYS A 140 -18.55 16.52 6.50
C LYS A 140 -19.57 16.57 5.37
N HIS A 141 -19.15 16.96 4.16
CA HIS A 141 -20.04 16.99 2.99
C HIS A 141 -20.61 15.60 2.70
N ARG A 142 -19.78 14.55 2.79
CA ARG A 142 -20.24 13.16 2.62
C ARG A 142 -21.29 12.78 3.66
N LEU A 143 -21.03 13.03 4.95
CA LEU A 143 -21.95 12.69 6.04
C LEU A 143 -23.30 13.42 5.92
N ILE A 144 -23.28 14.70 5.53
CA ILE A 144 -24.50 15.48 5.29
C ILE A 144 -25.27 14.91 4.09
N ALA A 145 -24.58 14.52 3.02
CA ALA A 145 -25.21 13.92 1.84
C ALA A 145 -25.84 12.55 2.16
N GLU A 146 -25.14 11.69 2.91
CA GLU A 146 -25.65 10.40 3.39
C GLU A 146 -26.90 10.59 4.25
N ARG A 147 -26.86 11.53 5.21
CA ARG A 147 -28.02 11.86 6.04
C ARG A 147 -29.22 12.32 5.20
N ARG A 148 -29.00 13.17 4.19
CA ARG A 148 -30.07 13.64 3.29
C ARG A 148 -30.68 12.52 2.47
N ARG A 149 -29.87 11.56 2.00
CA ARG A 149 -30.35 10.37 1.27
C ARG A 149 -31.20 9.48 2.17
N ALA A 150 -30.75 9.25 3.40
CA ALA A 150 -31.50 8.46 4.38
C ALA A 150 -32.87 9.10 4.70
N LEU A 151 -32.92 10.40 4.95
CA LEU A 151 -34.18 11.11 5.21
C LEU A 151 -35.14 11.04 4.02
N LYS A 152 -34.65 11.20 2.79
CA LYS A 152 -35.48 11.05 1.58
C LYS A 152 -36.00 9.62 1.42
N ALA A 153 -35.18 8.61 1.69
CA ALA A 153 -35.60 7.22 1.64
C ALA A 153 -36.68 6.91 2.69
N GLN A 154 -36.55 7.46 3.90
CA GLN A 154 -37.59 7.37 4.94
C GLN A 154 -38.90 8.03 4.50
N GLN A 155 -38.83 9.24 3.94
CA GLN A 155 -40.00 9.94 3.42
C GLN A 155 -40.70 9.18 2.28
N ILE A 156 -39.94 8.55 1.38
CA ILE A 156 -40.52 7.72 0.31
C ILE A 156 -41.20 6.50 0.90
N ALA A 157 -40.58 5.83 1.87
CA ALA A 157 -41.16 4.66 2.54
C ALA A 157 -42.40 4.99 3.39
N GLU A 158 -42.57 6.24 3.83
CA GLU A 158 -43.77 6.71 4.53
C GLU A 158 -44.91 7.11 3.56
N LEU A 159 -44.59 7.35 2.28
CA LEU A 159 -45.55 7.71 1.23
C LEU A 159 -46.07 6.49 0.45
N GLU A 160 -45.38 5.36 0.53
CA GLU A 160 -45.79 4.03 0.03
C GLU A 160 -46.70 3.30 1.03
#